data_AF-A0A8C5WP94-F1
#
_entry.id   AF-A0A8C5WP94-F1
#
_cell.length_a   1.000
_cell.length_b   1.000
_cell.length_c   1.000
_cell.angle_alpha   90.00
_cell.angle_beta   90.00
_cell.angle_gamma   90.00
#
_symmetry.space_group_name_H-M   'P 1'
#
loop_
_entity.id
_entity.type
_entity.pdbx_description
1 polymer ?
#
loop_
_entity_poly.entity_id
_entity_poly.type
_entity_poly.pdbx_seq_one_letter_code
_entity_poly.pdbx_strand_id
1 'polypeptide(L)'
;MYRTIDKPPFEALKTEDLSSSLPSLQEIQVAYTKFKQLFLIDNSAEFWDTDVKWFSLLESTNWLEIIRRCLRKTIDIIELLEVQSTNVLLQEENASDLCCVISCLVQIMMDSYCRTKLGFQSLIQKEWIMGGHAFLDRCNHLRQSDKEEAPVFLLFLDCIWQLVQQYQPAFEFTETYLTVLSDSLYIPIFSTFFFNSQHQRDTTTYGGSLDAEGSKLNFLSVWDWSVQFEHEAQALLNNPLYAEKPKLEKSQKKASRFKHQRQLSLPLTQAKPPPRRGFFKEETDQLIKNILGKRISRLITSSDELQNSSREFYDSWHRKPVDLHGLLLPCLEGPEIKVWAQRYLRWIPEAQLPGGGAVATATNVLNLMEDVQGLQKKIDERHRQAESQDDTEASPFMRNPARLSSLFPFALLQRHSLKPVLPTSVWKDLEGEEDLARRDDEYVDLGGD
;
A
#
# COMPACT_ATOMS: atom_id res chain seq x y z
N MET A 1 16.21 8.68 -26.00
CA MET A 1 15.95 8.34 -27.43
C MET A 1 14.48 7.99 -27.54
N TYR A 2 13.65 8.92 -28.01
CA TYR A 2 12.27 8.61 -28.36
C TYR A 2 12.28 7.92 -29.72
N ARG A 3 11.71 6.70 -29.78
CA ARG A 3 11.55 5.97 -31.04
C ARG A 3 10.12 6.23 -31.49
N THR A 4 9.94 7.01 -32.55
CA THR A 4 8.65 7.11 -33.21
C THR A 4 8.31 5.73 -33.76
N ILE A 5 7.21 5.14 -33.28
CA ILE A 5 6.71 3.86 -33.79
C ILE A 5 5.69 4.22 -34.88
N ASP A 6 6.07 4.06 -36.15
CA ASP A 6 5.22 4.40 -37.31
C ASP A 6 3.92 3.57 -37.38
N LYS A 7 3.84 2.49 -36.60
CA LYS A 7 2.64 1.68 -36.37
C LYS A 7 2.58 1.26 -34.90
N PRO A 8 1.73 1.88 -34.06
CA PRO A 8 1.57 1.42 -32.68
C PRO A 8 1.25 -0.09 -32.67
N PRO A 9 1.69 -0.84 -31.63
CA PRO A 9 1.53 -2.29 -31.58
C PRO A 9 0.07 -2.73 -31.72
N PHE A 10 -0.88 -1.84 -31.44
CA PHE A 10 -2.31 -2.04 -31.63
C PHE A 10 -2.91 -0.95 -32.52
N GLU A 11 -3.91 -1.29 -33.33
CA GLU A 11 -4.59 -0.32 -34.22
C GLU A 11 -5.66 0.51 -33.48
N ALA A 12 -6.17 0.00 -32.36
CA ALA A 12 -7.16 0.69 -31.54
C ALA A 12 -6.48 1.66 -30.55
N LEU A 13 -7.04 2.87 -30.44
CA LEU A 13 -6.66 3.89 -29.47
C LEU A 13 -7.89 4.28 -28.65
N LYS A 14 -7.76 4.28 -27.33
CA LYS A 14 -8.78 4.78 -26.40
C LYS A 14 -8.22 5.97 -25.63
N THR A 15 -8.97 7.06 -25.60
CA THR A 15 -8.63 8.23 -24.78
C THR A 15 -9.28 8.08 -23.40
N GLU A 16 -8.48 8.23 -22.35
CA GLU A 16 -8.90 8.22 -20.96
C GLU A 16 -8.68 9.60 -20.36
N ASP A 17 -9.77 10.35 -20.17
CA ASP A 17 -9.78 11.64 -19.49
C ASP A 17 -9.72 11.45 -17.97
N LEU A 18 -8.56 11.74 -17.39
CA LEU A 18 -8.30 11.59 -15.96
C LEU A 18 -9.04 12.64 -15.13
N SER A 19 -9.21 13.87 -15.65
CA SER A 19 -9.91 14.95 -14.96
C SER A 19 -11.38 14.62 -14.68
N SER A 20 -11.98 13.76 -15.51
CA SER A 20 -13.37 13.30 -15.33
C SER A 20 -13.53 12.18 -14.29
N SER A 21 -12.47 11.43 -13.99
CA SER A 21 -12.54 10.15 -13.27
C SER A 21 -11.75 10.13 -11.95
N LEU A 22 -10.76 11.01 -11.81
CA LEU A 22 -9.94 11.18 -10.62
C LEU A 22 -10.23 12.53 -9.94
N PRO A 23 -9.91 12.67 -8.64
CA PRO A 23 -10.11 13.93 -7.93
C PRO A 23 -9.24 15.04 -8.49
N SER A 24 -9.74 16.27 -8.44
CA SER A 24 -9.00 17.49 -8.77
C SER A 24 -7.84 17.73 -7.79
N LEU A 25 -6.87 18.56 -8.20
CA LEU A 25 -5.74 18.96 -7.35
C LEU A 25 -6.19 19.58 -6.02
N GLN A 26 -7.24 20.39 -6.05
CA GLN A 26 -7.82 20.99 -4.85
C GLN A 26 -8.43 19.94 -3.90
N GLU A 27 -9.12 18.93 -4.44
CA GLU A 27 -9.65 17.84 -3.61
C GLU A 27 -8.52 17.01 -2.97
N ILE A 28 -7.44 16.76 -3.71
CA ILE A 28 -6.23 16.07 -3.19
C ILE A 28 -5.59 16.88 -2.05
N GLN A 29 -5.40 18.18 -2.25
CA GLN A 29 -4.83 19.08 -1.24
C GLN A 29 -5.69 19.12 0.03
N VAL A 30 -7.01 19.27 -0.10
CA VAL A 30 -7.95 19.31 1.03
C VAL A 30 -7.96 17.97 1.78
N ALA A 31 -8.00 16.84 1.05
CA ALA A 31 -7.98 15.51 1.63
C ALA A 31 -6.69 15.28 2.43
N TYR A 32 -5.54 15.60 1.84
CA TYR A 32 -4.25 15.48 2.52
C TYR A 32 -4.12 16.40 3.73
N THR A 33 -4.60 17.64 3.63
CA THR A 33 -4.57 18.58 4.75
C THR A 33 -5.37 18.03 5.94
N LYS A 34 -6.59 17.52 5.70
CA LYS A 34 -7.40 16.87 6.75
C LYS A 34 -6.70 15.63 7.32
N PHE A 35 -6.11 14.81 6.46
CA PHE A 35 -5.37 13.62 6.85
C PHE A 35 -4.16 13.93 7.74
N LYS A 36 -3.35 14.91 7.35
CA LYS A 36 -2.19 15.36 8.14
C LYS A 36 -2.58 15.84 9.54
N GLN A 37 -3.71 16.52 9.68
CA GLN A 37 -4.20 17.01 10.98
C GLN A 37 -4.48 15.88 11.98
N LEU A 38 -4.77 14.66 11.51
CA LEU A 38 -5.00 13.51 12.41
C LEU A 38 -3.74 13.10 13.20
N PHE A 39 -2.56 13.55 12.78
CA PHE A 39 -1.28 13.20 13.40
C PHE A 39 -0.67 14.35 14.20
N LEU A 40 -1.35 15.51 14.28
CA LEU A 40 -0.92 16.69 15.01
C LEU A 40 -1.74 16.80 16.30
N ILE A 41 -1.54 15.86 17.22
CA ILE A 41 -2.26 15.80 18.50
C ILE A 41 -1.42 16.48 19.58
N ASP A 42 -1.95 17.54 20.18
CA ASP A 42 -1.19 18.41 21.10
C ASP A 42 -1.28 17.96 22.56
N ASN A 43 -2.31 17.20 22.94
CA ASN A 43 -2.50 16.76 24.32
C ASN A 43 -3.19 15.38 24.46
N SER A 44 -3.11 14.81 25.67
CA SER A 44 -3.65 13.47 25.94
C SER A 44 -5.18 13.39 25.83
N ALA A 45 -5.92 14.46 26.09
CA ALA A 45 -7.38 14.43 26.03
C ALA A 45 -7.85 14.34 24.56
N GLU A 46 -7.23 15.12 23.67
CA GLU A 46 -7.45 15.05 22.23
C GLU A 46 -7.04 13.71 21.63
N PHE A 47 -5.95 13.12 22.13
CA PHE A 47 -5.55 11.77 21.73
C PHE A 47 -6.66 10.75 21.96
N TRP A 48 -7.20 10.67 23.18
CA TRP A 48 -8.24 9.70 23.51
C TRP A 48 -9.56 9.95 22.79
N ASP A 49 -9.94 11.22 22.54
CA ASP A 49 -11.13 11.52 21.73
C ASP A 49 -10.95 11.10 20.26
N THR A 50 -9.74 11.30 19.73
CA THR A 50 -9.35 10.91 18.37
C THR A 50 -9.30 9.39 18.22
N ASP A 51 -8.69 8.67 19.17
CA ASP A 51 -8.54 7.21 19.16
C ASP A 51 -9.88 6.48 19.03
N VAL A 52 -10.87 6.89 19.85
CA VAL A 52 -12.23 6.30 19.82
C VAL A 52 -12.91 6.49 18.46
N LYS A 53 -12.56 7.56 17.74
CA LYS A 53 -13.17 7.91 16.44
C LYS A 53 -12.23 7.66 15.26
N TRP A 54 -11.08 7.02 15.49
CA TRP A 54 -9.96 6.97 14.55
C TRP A 54 -10.39 6.58 13.13
N PHE A 55 -11.07 5.45 12.99
CA PHE A 55 -11.50 4.95 11.68
C PHE A 55 -12.47 5.89 10.97
N SER A 56 -13.40 6.51 11.70
CA SER A 56 -14.37 7.46 11.12
C SER A 56 -13.69 8.78 10.72
N LEU A 57 -12.75 9.26 11.53
CA LEU A 57 -11.97 10.45 11.21
C LEU A 57 -11.09 10.21 9.98
N LEU A 58 -10.37 9.09 9.95
CA LEU A 58 -9.55 8.66 8.81
C LEU A 58 -10.37 8.56 7.51
N GLU A 59 -11.54 7.89 7.55
CA GLU A 59 -12.44 7.80 6.39
C GLU A 59 -12.89 9.19 5.93
N SER A 60 -13.22 10.10 6.86
CA SER A 60 -13.69 11.45 6.53
C SER A 60 -12.66 12.34 5.81
N THR A 61 -11.37 11.96 5.86
CA THR A 61 -10.30 12.68 5.17
C THR A 61 -10.28 12.40 3.67
N ASN A 62 -10.87 11.28 3.23
CA ASN A 62 -10.80 10.75 1.87
C ASN A 62 -9.38 10.43 1.35
N TRP A 63 -8.30 10.58 2.12
CA TRP A 63 -6.94 10.37 1.61
C TRP A 63 -6.71 8.94 1.09
N LEU A 64 -7.07 7.93 1.89
CA LEU A 64 -6.95 6.52 1.48
C LEU A 64 -7.90 6.17 0.32
N GLU A 65 -9.06 6.84 0.23
CA GLU A 65 -9.97 6.67 -0.90
C GLU A 65 -9.37 7.21 -2.20
N ILE A 66 -8.67 8.35 -2.15
CA ILE A 66 -7.97 8.91 -3.32
C ILE A 66 -6.88 7.95 -3.79
N ILE A 67 -6.07 7.41 -2.87
CA ILE A 67 -5.07 6.37 -3.17
C ILE A 67 -5.74 5.17 -3.85
N ARG A 68 -6.83 4.66 -3.27
CA ARG A 68 -7.59 3.54 -3.83
C ARG A 68 -8.14 3.84 -5.23
N ARG A 69 -8.63 5.06 -5.49
CA ARG A 69 -9.10 5.51 -6.82
C ARG A 69 -7.98 5.54 -7.85
N CYS A 70 -6.79 6.01 -7.50
CA CYS A 70 -5.63 6.00 -8.40
C CYS A 70 -5.20 4.56 -8.75
N LEU A 71 -5.12 3.67 -7.77
CA LEU A 71 -4.79 2.25 -7.99
C LEU A 71 -5.85 1.55 -8.84
N ARG A 72 -7.14 1.78 -8.55
CA ARG A 72 -8.27 1.25 -9.35
C ARG A 72 -8.23 1.71 -10.80
N LYS A 73 -8.04 3.02 -11.04
CA LYS A 73 -7.94 3.58 -12.40
C LYS A 73 -6.74 2.99 -13.16
N THR A 74 -5.64 2.71 -12.46
CA THR A 74 -4.47 2.04 -13.04
C THR A 74 -4.82 0.62 -13.50
N ILE A 75 -5.54 -0.15 -12.67
CA ILE A 75 -6.01 -1.49 -13.04
C ILE A 75 -6.92 -1.44 -14.27
N ASP A 76 -7.85 -0.49 -14.33
CA ASP A 76 -8.73 -0.31 -15.50
C ASP A 76 -7.90 -0.07 -16.79
N ILE A 77 -6.84 0.74 -16.71
CA ILE A 77 -5.96 1.00 -17.85
C ILE A 77 -5.14 -0.23 -18.24
N ILE A 78 -4.65 -0.99 -17.26
CA ILE A 78 -3.94 -2.25 -17.51
C ILE A 78 -4.85 -3.25 -18.20
N GLU A 79 -6.12 -3.35 -17.83
CA GLU A 79 -7.09 -4.22 -18.50
C GLU A 79 -7.25 -3.85 -19.98
N LEU A 80 -7.32 -2.55 -20.31
CA LEU A 80 -7.35 -2.08 -21.70
C LEU A 80 -6.10 -2.52 -22.49
N LEU A 81 -4.94 -2.49 -21.84
CA LEU A 81 -3.67 -2.86 -22.45
C LEU A 81 -3.55 -4.39 -22.62
N GLU A 82 -3.77 -5.16 -21.56
CA GLU A 82 -3.50 -6.61 -21.51
C GLU A 82 -4.64 -7.45 -22.10
N VAL A 83 -5.90 -7.11 -21.80
CA VAL A 83 -7.06 -7.91 -22.24
C VAL A 83 -7.57 -7.43 -23.58
N GLN A 84 -7.72 -6.11 -23.74
CA GLN A 84 -8.31 -5.53 -24.94
C GLN A 84 -7.27 -5.20 -26.01
N SER A 85 -5.97 -5.34 -25.72
CA SER A 85 -4.88 -5.06 -26.67
C SER A 85 -5.08 -3.69 -27.35
N THR A 86 -5.35 -2.65 -26.55
CA THR A 86 -5.71 -1.31 -27.00
C THR A 86 -4.69 -0.30 -26.48
N ASN A 87 -4.22 0.63 -27.33
CA ASN A 87 -3.38 1.73 -26.82
C ASN A 87 -4.24 2.71 -26.04
N VAL A 88 -3.67 3.30 -24.98
CA VAL A 88 -4.38 4.27 -24.14
C VAL A 88 -3.67 5.62 -24.21
N LEU A 89 -4.42 6.68 -24.52
CA LEU A 89 -3.98 8.07 -24.40
C LEU A 89 -4.55 8.65 -23.10
N LEU A 90 -3.67 8.98 -22.16
CA LEU A 90 -4.06 9.67 -20.93
C LEU A 90 -4.19 11.17 -21.22
N GLN A 91 -5.31 11.76 -20.81
CA GLN A 91 -5.57 13.17 -20.97
C GLN A 91 -5.87 13.82 -19.62
N GLU A 92 -5.21 14.94 -19.38
CA GLU A 92 -5.38 15.87 -18.24
C GLU A 92 -5.06 17.27 -18.79
N GLU A 93 -5.64 18.32 -18.19
CA GLU A 93 -5.52 19.71 -18.69
C GLU A 93 -4.08 20.13 -19.00
N ASN A 94 -3.16 19.87 -18.07
CA ASN A 94 -1.72 20.17 -18.24
C ASN A 94 -0.85 18.92 -18.46
N ALA A 95 -1.43 17.72 -18.34
CA ALA A 95 -0.76 16.43 -18.45
C ALA A 95 0.51 16.26 -17.57
N SER A 96 0.63 17.04 -16.51
CA SER A 96 1.82 17.15 -15.66
C SER A 96 1.62 16.62 -14.25
N ASP A 97 0.42 16.15 -13.90
CA ASP A 97 0.06 15.77 -12.53
C ASP A 97 -0.45 14.33 -12.49
N LEU A 98 -1.76 14.10 -12.63
CA LEU A 98 -2.34 12.75 -12.54
C LEU A 98 -1.94 11.87 -13.71
N CYS A 99 -1.63 12.44 -14.88
CA CYS A 99 -1.01 11.70 -15.97
C CYS A 99 0.31 11.04 -15.52
N CYS A 100 1.15 11.75 -14.77
CA CYS A 100 2.40 11.20 -14.23
C CYS A 100 2.13 10.07 -13.23
N VAL A 101 1.17 10.27 -12.32
CA VAL A 101 0.75 9.25 -11.32
C VAL A 101 0.35 7.95 -12.02
N ILE A 102 -0.62 8.04 -12.92
CA ILE A 102 -1.21 6.87 -13.57
C ILE A 102 -0.22 6.21 -14.53
N SER A 103 0.50 6.99 -15.35
CA SER A 103 1.54 6.47 -16.26
C SER A 103 2.62 5.69 -15.50
N CYS A 104 3.10 6.22 -14.37
CA CYS A 104 4.10 5.53 -13.56
C CYS A 104 3.55 4.26 -12.89
N LEU A 105 2.33 4.32 -12.35
CA LEU A 105 1.70 3.16 -11.72
C LEU A 105 1.50 2.01 -12.70
N VAL A 106 1.03 2.29 -13.93
CA VAL A 106 0.92 1.29 -15.00
C VAL A 106 2.28 0.64 -15.27
N GLN A 107 3.32 1.46 -15.46
CA GLN A 107 4.68 0.96 -15.74
C GLN A 107 5.26 0.14 -14.58
N ILE A 108 5.02 0.52 -13.32
CA ILE A 108 5.51 -0.23 -12.14
C ILE A 108 4.77 -1.56 -11.98
N MET A 109 3.45 -1.57 -12.19
CA MET A 109 2.64 -2.78 -12.11
C MET A 109 2.99 -3.77 -13.23
N MET A 110 3.33 -3.29 -14.43
CA MET A 110 3.59 -4.14 -15.61
C MET A 110 5.07 -4.52 -15.81
N ASP A 111 6.02 -3.65 -15.50
CA ASP A 111 7.44 -3.84 -15.81
C ASP A 111 8.29 -4.04 -14.54
N SER A 112 8.93 -5.20 -14.42
CA SER A 112 9.83 -5.51 -13.30
C SER A 112 11.08 -4.64 -13.26
N TYR A 113 11.51 -4.06 -14.38
CA TYR A 113 12.61 -3.09 -14.36
C TYR A 113 12.26 -1.85 -13.55
N CYS A 114 11.02 -1.34 -13.67
CA CYS A 114 10.55 -0.16 -12.93
C CYS A 114 10.48 -0.38 -11.40
N ARG A 115 10.62 -1.62 -10.94
CA ARG A 115 10.66 -2.02 -9.52
C ARG A 115 12.07 -2.18 -8.95
N THR A 116 13.09 -2.02 -9.81
CA THR A 116 14.49 -1.83 -9.39
C THR A 116 14.70 -0.40 -8.94
N LYS A 117 15.70 -0.12 -8.09
CA LYS A 117 16.08 1.25 -7.71
C LYS A 117 16.40 2.08 -8.95
N LEU A 118 17.24 1.56 -9.84
CA LEU A 118 17.64 2.29 -11.05
C LEU A 118 16.45 2.54 -11.99
N GLY A 119 15.58 1.55 -12.16
CA GLY A 119 14.39 1.68 -13.00
C GLY A 119 13.37 2.66 -12.41
N PHE A 120 13.14 2.61 -11.10
CA PHE A 120 12.26 3.57 -10.42
C PHE A 120 12.79 5.01 -10.49
N GLN A 121 14.11 5.20 -10.29
CA GLN A 121 14.77 6.50 -10.50
C GLN A 121 14.62 6.99 -11.94
N SER A 122 14.86 6.11 -12.92
CA SER A 122 14.73 6.43 -14.34
C SER A 122 13.29 6.80 -14.69
N LEU A 123 12.31 6.11 -14.10
CA LEU A 123 10.89 6.37 -14.28
C LEU A 123 10.50 7.74 -13.74
N ILE A 124 10.91 8.08 -12.51
CA ILE A 124 10.68 9.41 -11.93
C ILE A 124 11.34 10.50 -12.78
N GLN A 125 12.60 10.30 -13.17
CA GLN A 125 13.32 11.25 -14.02
C GLN A 125 12.58 11.50 -15.34
N LYS A 126 12.05 10.44 -15.96
CA LYS A 126 11.35 10.52 -17.25
C LYS A 126 9.96 11.15 -17.13
N GLU A 127 9.11 10.63 -16.26
CA GLU A 127 7.68 10.96 -16.23
C GLU A 127 7.40 12.23 -15.42
N TRP A 128 8.20 12.52 -14.38
CA TRP A 128 7.95 13.66 -13.49
C TRP A 128 8.87 14.83 -13.82
N ILE A 129 10.18 14.61 -13.85
CA ILE A 129 11.14 15.71 -14.01
C ILE A 129 11.16 16.20 -15.46
N MET A 130 11.39 15.30 -16.41
CA MET A 130 11.37 15.63 -17.84
C MET A 130 9.95 15.84 -18.36
N GLY A 131 8.95 15.23 -17.71
CA GLY A 131 7.53 15.46 -17.99
C GLY A 131 7.01 16.83 -17.55
N GLY A 132 7.80 17.60 -16.80
CA GLY A 132 7.46 18.97 -16.42
C GLY A 132 6.44 19.08 -15.29
N HIS A 133 6.44 18.12 -14.36
CA HIS A 133 5.69 18.27 -13.12
C HIS A 133 6.18 19.51 -12.36
N ALA A 134 5.25 20.38 -11.97
CA ALA A 134 5.53 21.67 -11.38
C ALA A 134 5.92 21.57 -9.88
N PHE A 135 7.04 20.92 -9.55
CA PHE A 135 7.42 20.65 -8.15
C PHE A 135 7.48 21.90 -7.27
N LEU A 136 8.02 23.01 -7.77
CA LEU A 136 8.19 24.25 -6.99
C LEU A 136 6.83 24.82 -6.58
N ASP A 137 5.87 24.81 -7.51
CA ASP A 137 4.51 25.33 -7.30
C ASP A 137 3.68 24.35 -6.45
N ARG A 138 3.72 23.05 -6.79
CA ARG A 138 2.96 21.98 -6.12
C ARG A 138 3.37 21.76 -4.67
N CYS A 139 4.66 21.92 -4.37
CA CYS A 139 5.16 21.87 -2.99
C CYS A 139 5.14 23.24 -2.29
N ASN A 140 4.72 24.30 -2.99
CA ASN A 140 4.59 25.67 -2.47
C ASN A 140 5.86 26.15 -1.74
N HIS A 141 7.05 25.81 -2.27
CA HIS A 141 8.34 26.11 -1.62
C HIS A 141 8.57 27.61 -1.45
N LEU A 142 8.02 28.43 -2.36
CA LEU A 142 8.11 29.88 -2.31
C LEU A 142 6.95 30.54 -1.56
N ARG A 143 5.99 29.76 -1.04
CA ARG A 143 4.79 30.24 -0.31
C ARG A 143 4.04 31.35 -1.06
N GLN A 144 3.91 31.21 -2.37
CA GLN A 144 3.36 32.23 -3.25
C GLN A 144 1.84 32.11 -3.40
N SER A 145 1.30 30.89 -3.41
CA SER A 145 -0.12 30.63 -3.63
C SER A 145 -0.52 29.25 -3.14
N ASP A 146 -1.40 29.22 -2.13
CA ASP A 146 -1.97 27.97 -1.64
C ASP A 146 -2.93 27.30 -2.65
N LYS A 147 -3.27 27.99 -3.75
CA LYS A 147 -4.18 27.45 -4.78
C LYS A 147 -3.51 26.41 -5.68
N GLU A 148 -2.19 26.46 -5.81
CA GLU A 148 -1.43 25.59 -6.71
C GLU A 148 -0.76 24.43 -5.95
N GLU A 149 -0.74 24.51 -4.62
CA GLU A 149 -0.20 23.48 -3.75
C GLU A 149 -1.04 22.21 -3.81
N ALA A 150 -0.42 21.09 -4.16
CA ALA A 150 -1.07 19.79 -4.12
C ALA A 150 -0.01 18.68 -3.96
N PRO A 151 -0.20 17.73 -3.01
CA PRO A 151 0.78 16.69 -2.71
C PRO A 151 0.74 15.53 -3.72
N VAL A 152 0.78 15.84 -5.02
CA VAL A 152 0.59 14.87 -6.11
C VAL A 152 1.72 13.84 -6.16
N PHE A 153 2.97 14.27 -6.03
CA PHE A 153 4.10 13.34 -5.97
C PHE A 153 4.05 12.47 -4.70
N LEU A 154 3.61 13.02 -3.57
CA LEU A 154 3.42 12.24 -2.35
C LEU A 154 2.29 11.21 -2.51
N LEU A 155 1.17 11.58 -3.15
CA LEU A 155 0.10 10.65 -3.51
C LEU A 155 0.63 9.49 -4.35
N PHE A 156 1.49 9.77 -5.32
CA PHE A 156 2.18 8.74 -6.09
C PHE A 156 3.01 7.82 -5.19
N LEU A 157 3.86 8.38 -4.32
CA LEU A 157 4.69 7.56 -3.41
C LEU A 157 3.85 6.72 -2.45
N ASP A 158 2.72 7.24 -1.95
CA ASP A 158 1.75 6.47 -1.16
C ASP A 158 1.19 5.28 -1.94
N CYS A 159 0.83 5.47 -3.22
CA CYS A 159 0.38 4.38 -4.09
C CYS A 159 1.48 3.33 -4.29
N ILE A 160 2.74 3.74 -4.45
CA ILE A 160 3.88 2.81 -4.55
C ILE A 160 4.10 2.09 -3.23
N TRP A 161 3.96 2.78 -2.11
CA TRP A 161 4.05 2.17 -0.79
C TRP A 161 3.01 1.07 -0.60
N GLN A 162 1.75 1.27 -1.02
CA GLN A 162 0.74 0.20 -1.00
C GLN A 162 1.23 -1.05 -1.76
N LEU A 163 1.85 -0.88 -2.94
CA LEU A 163 2.40 -1.98 -3.72
C LEU A 163 3.60 -2.66 -3.05
N VAL A 164 4.51 -1.88 -2.47
CA VAL A 164 5.67 -2.40 -1.74
C VAL A 164 5.23 -3.23 -0.53
N GLN A 165 4.21 -2.79 0.21
CA GLN A 165 3.68 -3.53 1.36
C GLN A 165 3.01 -4.85 0.94
N GLN A 166 2.25 -4.85 -0.16
CA GLN A 166 1.55 -6.04 -0.63
C GLN A 166 2.47 -7.02 -1.38
N TYR A 167 3.53 -6.53 -2.01
CA TYR A 167 4.45 -7.33 -2.84
C TYR A 167 5.93 -7.10 -2.48
N GLN A 168 6.28 -7.18 -1.19
CA GLN A 168 7.64 -6.87 -0.73
C GLN A 168 8.75 -7.53 -1.58
N PRO A 169 8.72 -8.84 -1.91
CA PRO A 169 9.80 -9.46 -2.68
C PRO A 169 9.94 -8.97 -4.12
N ALA A 170 8.97 -8.22 -4.66
CA ALA A 170 8.97 -7.75 -6.03
C ALA A 170 9.71 -6.41 -6.23
N PHE A 171 10.06 -5.70 -5.15
CA PHE A 171 10.70 -4.39 -5.19
C PHE A 171 12.12 -4.42 -4.61
N GLU A 172 13.09 -3.83 -5.31
CA GLU A 172 14.49 -3.78 -4.87
C GLU A 172 14.70 -2.79 -3.72
N PHE A 173 13.79 -1.82 -3.57
CA PHE A 173 13.85 -0.77 -2.56
C PHE A 173 12.83 -1.00 -1.44
N THR A 174 13.13 -0.41 -0.28
CA THR A 174 12.30 -0.52 0.92
C THR A 174 11.32 0.64 1.07
N GLU A 175 10.42 0.55 2.04
CA GLU A 175 9.64 1.68 2.55
C GLU A 175 10.52 2.87 2.96
N THR A 176 11.69 2.60 3.55
CA THR A 176 12.65 3.63 3.97
C THR A 176 13.16 4.43 2.78
N TYR A 177 13.40 3.78 1.63
CA TYR A 177 13.77 4.46 0.39
C TYR A 177 12.69 5.45 -0.07
N LEU A 178 11.42 5.04 -0.03
CA LEU A 178 10.30 5.91 -0.36
C LEU A 178 10.17 7.06 0.66
N THR A 179 10.39 6.80 1.95
CA THR A 179 10.32 7.81 3.00
C THR A 179 11.40 8.88 2.80
N VAL A 180 12.65 8.47 2.58
CA VAL A 180 13.75 9.40 2.29
C VAL A 180 13.47 10.22 1.03
N LEU A 181 12.96 9.58 -0.03
CA LEU A 181 12.59 10.28 -1.26
C LEU A 181 11.49 11.31 -1.01
N SER A 182 10.48 10.95 -0.23
CA SER A 182 9.41 11.88 0.15
C SER A 182 9.89 13.03 1.03
N ASP A 183 10.95 12.87 1.82
CA ASP A 183 11.57 13.95 2.59
C ASP A 183 12.36 14.89 1.69
N SER A 184 13.07 14.33 0.69
CA SER A 184 13.90 15.09 -0.24
C SER A 184 13.14 16.15 -1.06
N LEU A 185 11.82 16.02 -1.20
CA LEU A 185 10.96 17.06 -1.75
C LEU A 185 11.17 18.41 -1.07
N TYR A 186 11.37 18.40 0.25
CA TYR A 186 11.43 19.60 1.08
C TYR A 186 12.87 19.96 1.49
N ILE A 187 13.88 19.25 0.97
CA ILE A 187 15.29 19.53 1.27
C ILE A 187 15.87 20.35 0.10
N PRO A 188 16.12 21.67 0.27
CA PRO A 188 16.48 22.55 -0.83
C PRO A 188 17.93 22.38 -1.35
N ILE A 189 18.66 21.38 -0.84
CA ILE A 189 20.03 21.08 -1.27
C ILE A 189 20.07 20.27 -2.58
N PHE A 190 19.01 19.50 -2.87
CA PHE A 190 18.90 18.70 -4.08
C PHE A 190 18.03 19.42 -5.10
N SER A 191 18.53 19.54 -6.34
CA SER A 191 17.76 20.18 -7.40
C SER A 191 16.70 19.29 -8.05
N THR A 192 16.72 17.99 -7.78
CA THR A 192 15.90 17.01 -8.50
C THR A 192 14.42 17.38 -8.48
N PHE A 193 13.92 17.87 -7.35
CA PHE A 193 12.52 18.25 -7.14
C PHE A 193 12.34 19.75 -6.89
N PHE A 194 13.25 20.59 -7.42
CA PHE A 194 13.28 22.01 -7.07
C PHE A 194 12.63 22.93 -8.12
N PHE A 195 12.49 22.49 -9.37
CA PHE A 195 12.03 23.33 -10.48
C PHE A 195 10.71 22.82 -11.08
N ASN A 196 9.95 23.71 -11.71
CA ASN A 196 8.70 23.37 -12.40
C ASN A 196 8.91 22.79 -13.79
N SER A 197 10.07 23.04 -14.40
CA SER A 197 10.40 22.51 -15.71
C SER A 197 11.90 22.41 -15.92
N GLN A 198 12.29 21.53 -16.85
CA GLN A 198 13.67 21.44 -17.31
C GLN A 198 14.17 22.79 -17.87
N HIS A 199 13.32 23.54 -18.57
CA HIS A 199 13.65 24.86 -19.08
C HIS A 199 13.99 25.85 -17.95
N GLN A 200 13.17 25.89 -16.89
CA GLN A 200 13.43 26.74 -15.72
C GLN A 200 14.75 26.37 -15.02
N ARG A 201 15.05 25.07 -14.89
CA ARG A 201 16.31 24.57 -14.34
C ARG A 201 17.51 25.06 -15.16
N ASP A 202 17.44 24.91 -16.48
CA ASP A 202 18.53 25.29 -17.38
C ASP A 202 18.75 26.81 -17.36
N THR A 203 17.68 27.61 -17.47
CA THR A 203 17.76 29.08 -17.40
C THR A 203 18.33 29.55 -16.06
N THR A 204 18.02 28.90 -14.94
CA THR A 204 18.59 29.27 -13.64
C THR A 204 20.06 28.86 -13.51
N THR A 205 20.43 27.72 -14.11
CA THR A 205 21.81 27.21 -14.08
C THR A 205 22.75 28.05 -14.95
N TYR A 206 22.25 28.60 -16.06
CA TYR A 206 23.06 29.30 -17.08
C TYR A 206 22.78 30.80 -17.19
N GLY A 207 21.71 31.32 -16.58
CA GLY A 207 21.18 32.67 -16.83
C GLY A 207 21.49 33.73 -15.77
N GLY A 208 22.27 33.41 -14.74
CA GLY A 208 22.78 34.39 -13.78
C GLY A 208 24.06 35.06 -14.29
N SER A 209 23.93 36.10 -15.12
CA SER A 209 24.99 36.94 -15.71
C SER A 209 25.75 36.36 -16.91
N LEU A 210 25.55 37.01 -18.07
CA LEU A 210 26.40 36.90 -19.26
C LEU A 210 27.77 37.59 -19.08
N ASP A 211 28.05 38.20 -17.93
CA ASP A 211 29.24 39.03 -17.70
C ASP A 211 30.14 38.53 -16.55
N ALA A 212 29.97 37.30 -16.05
CA ALA A 212 30.87 36.71 -15.07
C ALA A 212 31.29 35.29 -15.47
N GLU A 213 32.48 35.17 -16.05
CA GLU A 213 33.23 33.91 -16.01
C GLU A 213 33.39 33.49 -14.54
N GLY A 214 32.57 32.54 -14.07
CA GLY A 214 32.84 31.86 -12.81
C GLY A 214 31.65 31.64 -11.91
N SER A 215 30.81 30.67 -12.26
CA SER A 215 30.46 29.50 -11.42
C SER A 215 29.13 28.92 -11.91
N LYS A 216 29.21 27.83 -12.69
CA LYS A 216 28.03 26.99 -12.91
C LYS A 216 27.56 26.51 -11.54
N LEU A 217 26.33 26.84 -11.16
CA LEU A 217 25.74 26.30 -9.94
C LEU A 217 25.73 24.77 -10.06
N ASN A 218 26.50 24.10 -9.21
CA ASN A 218 26.55 22.66 -9.18
C ASN A 218 25.42 22.16 -8.29
N PHE A 219 24.36 21.68 -8.93
CA PHE A 219 23.23 21.14 -8.20
C PHE A 219 23.44 19.66 -7.90
N LEU A 220 23.29 19.29 -6.63
CA LEU A 220 23.31 17.89 -6.22
C LEU A 220 22.04 17.17 -6.68
N SER A 221 22.19 15.90 -7.01
CA SER A 221 21.07 15.01 -7.31
C SER A 221 20.65 14.27 -6.04
N VAL A 222 19.34 14.13 -5.83
CA VAL A 222 18.80 13.25 -4.77
C VAL A 222 19.24 11.79 -4.96
N TRP A 223 19.65 11.40 -6.17
CA TRP A 223 20.11 10.04 -6.47
C TRP A 223 21.52 9.75 -5.97
N ASP A 224 22.27 10.78 -5.55
CA ASP A 224 23.62 10.65 -5.00
C ASP A 224 23.54 10.23 -3.52
N TRP A 225 23.05 9.01 -3.26
CA TRP A 225 22.78 8.50 -1.92
C TRP A 225 24.02 8.47 -1.01
N SER A 226 25.21 8.30 -1.58
CA SER A 226 26.48 8.32 -0.84
C SER A 226 26.87 9.70 -0.33
N VAL A 227 26.31 10.77 -0.90
CA VAL A 227 26.47 12.14 -0.39
C VAL A 227 25.52 12.41 0.77
N GLN A 228 24.39 11.69 0.81
CA GLN A 228 23.34 11.86 1.83
C GLN A 228 23.56 10.97 3.06
N PHE A 229 24.05 9.75 2.87
CA PHE A 229 24.04 8.72 3.89
C PHE A 229 25.34 7.94 3.94
N GLU A 230 25.76 7.57 5.15
CA GLU A 230 26.83 6.60 5.36
C GLU A 230 26.46 5.22 4.79
N HIS A 231 27.46 4.39 4.55
CA HIS A 231 27.28 3.08 3.89
C HIS A 231 26.30 2.16 4.64
N GLU A 232 26.31 2.19 5.97
CA GLU A 232 25.41 1.39 6.81
C GLU A 232 23.94 1.82 6.64
N ALA A 233 23.68 3.13 6.62
CA ALA A 233 22.35 3.67 6.39
C ALA A 233 21.85 3.43 4.96
N GLN A 234 22.74 3.45 3.97
CA GLN A 234 22.39 3.09 2.58
C GLN A 234 21.89 1.64 2.46
N ALA A 235 22.33 0.72 3.33
CA ALA A 235 21.85 -0.65 3.33
C ALA A 235 20.33 -0.73 3.58
N LEU A 236 19.79 0.18 4.41
CA LEU A 236 18.35 0.25 4.73
C LEU A 236 17.47 0.61 3.52
N LEU A 237 18.07 1.18 2.47
CA LEU A 237 17.37 1.51 1.22
C LEU A 237 17.17 0.27 0.32
N ASN A 238 17.89 -0.82 0.59
CA ASN A 238 17.84 -2.04 -0.20
C ASN A 238 16.96 -3.06 0.49
N ASN A 239 16.06 -3.68 -0.27
CA ASN A 239 15.20 -4.72 0.26
C ASN A 239 15.92 -6.08 0.23
N PRO A 240 16.23 -6.69 1.38
CA PRO A 240 16.88 -8.01 1.42
C PRO A 240 15.99 -9.14 0.91
N LEU A 241 14.68 -8.92 0.81
CA LEU A 241 13.71 -9.89 0.30
C LEU A 241 13.52 -9.81 -1.22
N TYR A 242 14.20 -8.88 -1.90
CA TYR A 242 14.04 -8.70 -3.34
C TYR A 242 14.43 -9.97 -4.10
N ALA A 243 13.47 -10.53 -4.83
CA ALA A 243 13.69 -11.61 -5.76
C ALA A 243 14.32 -11.05 -7.04
N GLU A 244 15.64 -11.18 -7.21
CA GLU A 244 16.31 -10.75 -8.44
C GLU A 244 15.92 -11.66 -9.60
N LYS A 245 15.58 -11.08 -10.75
CA LYS A 245 15.28 -11.85 -11.96
C LYS A 245 16.55 -12.59 -12.41
N PRO A 246 16.53 -13.93 -12.58
CA PRO A 246 17.69 -14.66 -13.03
C PRO A 246 18.21 -14.09 -14.35
N LYS A 247 19.46 -13.63 -14.38
CA LYS A 247 20.09 -13.19 -15.62
C LYS A 247 20.18 -14.40 -16.54
N LEU A 248 19.49 -14.35 -17.69
CA LEU A 248 19.68 -15.35 -18.74
C LEU A 248 21.15 -15.28 -19.15
N GLU A 249 21.97 -16.24 -18.71
CA GLU A 249 23.37 -16.30 -19.13
C GLU A 249 23.39 -16.27 -20.66
N LYS A 250 24.07 -15.27 -21.23
CA LYS A 250 24.34 -15.21 -22.66
C LYS A 250 25.27 -16.37 -22.98
N SER A 251 24.69 -17.54 -23.21
CA SER A 251 25.37 -18.70 -23.74
C SER A 251 26.16 -18.27 -24.98
N GLN A 252 27.42 -18.67 -24.95
CA GLN A 252 28.44 -18.31 -25.92
C GLN A 252 27.98 -18.58 -27.36
N LYS A 253 28.41 -17.69 -28.26
CA LYS A 253 28.25 -17.78 -29.71
C LYS A 253 28.65 -19.17 -30.25
N LYS A 254 27.73 -19.82 -30.99
CA LYS A 254 27.87 -20.64 -32.24
C LYS A 254 26.60 -21.49 -32.40
N ALA A 255 25.98 -21.73 -33.54
CA ALA A 255 26.15 -21.36 -34.94
C ALA A 255 24.81 -21.56 -35.68
N SER A 256 24.78 -21.20 -36.97
CA SER A 256 23.62 -20.96 -37.83
C SER A 256 22.75 -22.16 -38.29
N ARG A 257 21.51 -21.80 -38.72
CA ARG A 257 20.54 -22.45 -39.65
C ARG A 257 19.58 -23.50 -39.02
N PHE A 258 18.28 -23.56 -39.33
CA PHE A 258 17.57 -23.36 -40.61
C PHE A 258 16.16 -22.72 -40.49
N LYS A 259 15.65 -22.21 -41.62
CA LYS A 259 14.30 -21.67 -41.87
C LYS A 259 13.29 -22.76 -42.28
N HIS A 260 12.00 -22.43 -42.04
CA HIS A 260 10.74 -23.02 -42.53
C HIS A 260 10.28 -24.31 -41.80
N GLN A 261 9.02 -24.43 -41.36
CA GLN A 261 7.86 -24.55 -42.23
C GLN A 261 6.52 -24.34 -41.47
N ARG A 262 5.60 -23.56 -42.05
CA ARG A 262 4.17 -23.55 -41.70
C ARG A 262 3.58 -24.93 -41.95
N GLN A 263 2.74 -25.45 -41.04
CA GLN A 263 1.61 -26.28 -41.41
C GLN A 263 0.34 -25.91 -40.64
N LEU A 264 -0.71 -25.73 -41.43
CA LEU A 264 -2.11 -25.56 -41.08
C LEU A 264 -2.75 -26.94 -40.90
N SER A 265 -3.57 -27.10 -39.87
CA SER A 265 -4.73 -28.01 -39.91
C SER A 265 -5.76 -27.62 -38.83
N LEU A 266 -6.98 -27.31 -39.29
CA LEU A 266 -8.26 -27.18 -38.56
C LEU A 266 -8.96 -28.57 -38.50
N PRO A 267 -10.22 -28.71 -38.04
CA PRO A 267 -10.78 -28.47 -36.69
C PRO A 267 -11.56 -29.73 -36.18
N LEU A 268 -11.97 -29.79 -34.91
CA LEU A 268 -13.09 -30.66 -34.52
C LEU A 268 -13.91 -30.13 -33.33
N THR A 269 -15.20 -30.40 -33.42
CA THR A 269 -16.36 -29.71 -32.86
C THR A 269 -16.88 -30.24 -31.52
N GLN A 270 -17.42 -29.30 -30.74
CA GLN A 270 -18.60 -29.32 -29.84
C GLN A 270 -19.02 -30.57 -29.04
N ALA A 271 -19.31 -30.34 -27.74
CA ALA A 271 -20.52 -30.86 -27.07
C ALA A 271 -20.93 -29.99 -25.85
N LYS A 272 -22.22 -29.59 -25.79
CA LYS A 272 -22.97 -29.14 -24.58
C LYS A 272 -23.84 -30.31 -24.09
N PRO A 273 -24.23 -30.38 -22.79
CA PRO A 273 -25.62 -30.04 -22.38
C PRO A 273 -25.74 -29.60 -20.88
N PRO A 274 -26.93 -29.52 -20.24
CA PRO A 274 -28.14 -28.69 -20.47
C PRO A 274 -28.53 -27.84 -19.22
N PRO A 275 -29.64 -27.06 -19.24
CA PRO A 275 -29.97 -26.11 -18.16
C PRO A 275 -30.89 -26.72 -17.08
N ARG A 276 -30.81 -26.21 -15.85
CA ARG A 276 -31.87 -26.39 -14.84
C ARG A 276 -32.30 -25.05 -14.25
N ARG A 277 -33.56 -24.72 -14.49
CA ARG A 277 -34.37 -23.79 -13.71
C ARG A 277 -34.64 -24.40 -12.33
N GLY A 278 -34.62 -23.55 -11.30
CA GLY A 278 -35.16 -23.83 -9.98
C GLY A 278 -35.44 -22.53 -9.25
N PHE A 279 -36.70 -22.12 -9.27
CA PHE A 279 -37.28 -21.09 -8.40
C PHE A 279 -37.36 -21.63 -6.96
N PHE A 280 -36.90 -20.86 -5.97
CA PHE A 280 -37.73 -20.44 -4.83
C PHE A 280 -37.07 -19.20 -4.19
N LYS A 281 -37.94 -18.23 -3.89
CA LYS A 281 -37.69 -16.90 -3.39
C LYS A 281 -38.20 -16.86 -1.94
N GLU A 282 -37.64 -15.92 -1.18
CA GLU A 282 -38.19 -15.33 0.05
C GLU A 282 -38.14 -16.20 1.31
N GLU A 283 -37.22 -15.85 2.23
CA GLU A 283 -37.53 -15.39 3.60
C GLU A 283 -36.24 -15.34 4.42
N THR A 284 -35.47 -14.27 4.29
CA THR A 284 -34.48 -13.85 5.32
C THR A 284 -34.12 -12.36 5.21
N ASP A 285 -34.97 -11.56 4.54
CA ASP A 285 -34.65 -10.16 4.20
C ASP A 285 -35.14 -9.13 5.23
N GLN A 286 -35.57 -9.56 6.41
CA GLN A 286 -36.15 -8.69 7.44
C GLN A 286 -35.47 -8.75 8.81
N LEU A 287 -34.38 -9.51 8.98
CA LEU A 287 -33.60 -9.50 10.23
C LEU A 287 -32.24 -8.80 10.11
N ILE A 288 -31.70 -8.63 8.88
CA ILE A 288 -30.42 -7.96 8.63
C ILE A 288 -30.55 -6.41 8.60
N LYS A 289 -31.77 -5.88 8.42
CA LYS A 289 -31.99 -4.43 8.27
C LYS A 289 -32.14 -3.63 9.57
N ASN A 290 -32.20 -4.27 10.73
CA ASN A 290 -32.51 -3.55 11.99
C ASN A 290 -31.37 -3.48 13.02
N ILE A 291 -30.17 -3.99 12.76
CA ILE A 291 -29.04 -3.88 13.72
C ILE A 291 -27.71 -3.41 13.08
N LEU A 292 -27.57 -3.37 11.75
CA LEU A 292 -26.42 -2.72 11.08
C LEU A 292 -26.83 -1.39 10.41
N GLY A 293 -26.99 -0.36 11.24
CA GLY A 293 -27.31 0.99 10.80
C GLY A 293 -26.20 1.63 9.97
N LYS A 294 -26.44 1.75 8.65
CA LYS A 294 -26.03 2.83 7.70
C LYS A 294 -24.57 3.32 7.63
N ARG A 295 -23.59 2.80 8.38
CA ARG A 295 -22.21 3.34 8.36
C ARG A 295 -21.13 2.40 7.83
N ILE A 296 -21.40 1.11 7.70
CA ILE A 296 -20.42 0.13 7.15
C ILE A 296 -20.67 -0.14 5.64
N SER A 297 -21.80 0.33 5.10
CA SER A 297 -22.15 0.10 3.69
C SER A 297 -21.16 0.74 2.71
N ARG A 298 -20.54 1.90 2.99
CA ARG A 298 -19.64 2.50 1.99
C ARG A 298 -18.34 1.73 1.77
N LEU A 299 -17.77 1.08 2.78
CA LEU A 299 -16.57 0.27 2.61
C LEU A 299 -16.88 -1.09 1.95
N ILE A 300 -17.97 -1.75 2.36
CA ILE A 300 -18.34 -3.10 1.86
C ILE A 300 -19.03 -3.02 0.48
N THR A 301 -19.72 -1.93 0.16
CA THR A 301 -20.39 -1.73 -1.14
C THR A 301 -19.44 -1.16 -2.21
N SER A 302 -18.17 -0.87 -1.88
CA SER A 302 -17.20 -0.37 -2.86
C SER A 302 -16.71 -1.45 -3.85
N SER A 303 -17.02 -2.73 -3.60
CA SER A 303 -16.79 -3.85 -4.52
C SER A 303 -17.74 -3.82 -5.73
N ASP A 304 -18.83 -3.05 -5.69
CA ASP A 304 -19.85 -2.97 -6.76
C ASP A 304 -19.62 -1.87 -7.81
N GLU A 305 -18.49 -1.15 -7.75
CA GLU A 305 -18.13 -0.09 -8.72
C GLU A 305 -17.10 -0.52 -9.78
N LEU A 306 -16.78 -1.80 -9.90
CA LEU A 306 -16.12 -2.29 -11.12
C LEU A 306 -17.20 -2.58 -12.15
N GLN A 307 -17.06 -2.04 -13.36
CA GLN A 307 -17.87 -2.47 -14.50
C GLN A 307 -17.79 -4.00 -14.58
N ASN A 308 -18.89 -4.69 -14.89
CA ASN A 308 -18.95 -6.16 -14.77
C ASN A 308 -17.80 -6.91 -15.47
N SER A 309 -17.21 -6.37 -16.55
CA SER A 309 -16.03 -6.94 -17.21
C SER A 309 -14.73 -6.78 -16.41
N SER A 310 -14.52 -5.61 -15.77
CA SER A 310 -13.29 -5.34 -15.04
C SER A 310 -13.17 -6.18 -13.78
N ARG A 311 -14.32 -6.52 -13.16
CA ARG A 311 -14.35 -7.43 -12.00
C ARG A 311 -13.89 -8.84 -12.37
N GLU A 312 -14.27 -9.34 -13.55
CA GLU A 312 -13.84 -10.66 -14.02
C GLU A 312 -12.33 -10.73 -14.28
N PHE A 313 -11.74 -9.69 -14.89
CA PHE A 313 -10.29 -9.61 -15.11
C PHE A 313 -9.52 -9.63 -13.78
N TYR A 314 -9.91 -8.75 -12.86
CA TYR A 314 -9.29 -8.61 -11.55
C TYR A 314 -9.39 -9.90 -10.73
N ASP A 315 -10.59 -10.49 -10.61
CA ASP A 315 -10.81 -11.74 -9.88
C ASP A 315 -10.07 -12.92 -10.51
N SER A 316 -9.99 -12.97 -11.85
CA SER A 316 -9.24 -13.99 -12.58
C SER A 316 -7.73 -13.90 -12.33
N TRP A 317 -7.20 -12.68 -12.23
CA TRP A 317 -5.78 -12.46 -11.89
C TRP A 317 -5.47 -12.94 -10.47
N HIS A 318 -6.26 -12.53 -9.47
CA HIS A 318 -6.03 -12.90 -8.05
C HIS A 318 -6.18 -14.41 -7.76
N ARG A 319 -6.80 -15.18 -8.67
CA ARG A 319 -6.86 -16.66 -8.56
C ARG A 319 -5.56 -17.35 -8.99
N LYS A 320 -4.67 -16.66 -9.69
CA LYS A 320 -3.40 -17.20 -10.16
C LYS A 320 -2.29 -16.94 -9.13
N PRO A 321 -1.25 -17.78 -9.05
CA PRO A 321 -0.09 -17.47 -8.23
C PRO A 321 0.58 -16.18 -8.73
N VAL A 322 1.05 -15.36 -7.80
CA VAL A 322 1.72 -14.09 -8.11
C VAL A 322 3.05 -14.35 -8.79
N ASP A 323 3.24 -13.79 -9.99
CA ASP A 323 4.55 -13.71 -10.65
C ASP A 323 5.24 -12.40 -10.24
N LEU A 324 6.25 -12.50 -9.38
CA LEU A 324 7.02 -11.35 -8.89
C LEU A 324 7.73 -10.56 -10.00
N HIS A 325 7.87 -11.10 -11.22
CA HIS A 325 8.49 -10.39 -12.34
C HIS A 325 7.49 -9.96 -13.43
N GLY A 326 6.24 -10.41 -13.32
CA GLY A 326 5.14 -10.13 -14.23
C GLY A 326 4.25 -8.99 -13.73
N LEU A 327 3.01 -8.98 -14.21
CA LEU A 327 1.98 -8.01 -13.81
C LEU A 327 1.63 -8.15 -12.33
N LEU A 328 1.58 -7.04 -11.59
CA LEU A 328 1.10 -6.96 -10.20
C LEU A 328 -0.15 -6.08 -10.11
N LEU A 329 -1.25 -6.61 -9.56
CA LEU A 329 -2.49 -5.85 -9.30
C LEU A 329 -2.76 -5.76 -7.80
N PRO A 330 -2.77 -4.57 -7.19
CA PRO A 330 -2.95 -4.43 -5.74
C PRO A 330 -4.36 -4.84 -5.30
N CYS A 331 -4.45 -5.40 -4.10
CA CYS A 331 -5.69 -5.55 -3.36
C CYS A 331 -6.26 -4.17 -2.99
N LEU A 332 -7.49 -3.89 -3.43
CA LEU A 332 -8.17 -2.60 -3.21
C LEU A 332 -9.17 -2.60 -2.04
N GLU A 333 -9.35 -3.74 -1.36
CA GLU A 333 -10.26 -3.84 -0.22
C GLU A 333 -9.82 -2.89 0.91
N GLY A 334 -10.78 -2.30 1.63
CA GLY A 334 -10.50 -1.27 2.64
C GLY A 334 -9.41 -1.64 3.65
N PRO A 335 -9.39 -2.85 4.23
CA PRO A 335 -8.34 -3.29 5.16
C PRO A 335 -6.93 -3.44 4.53
N GLU A 336 -6.86 -3.58 3.20
CA GLU A 336 -5.60 -3.78 2.46
C GLU A 336 -4.93 -2.46 2.07
N ILE A 337 -5.69 -1.36 2.01
CA ILE A 337 -5.15 -0.01 1.85
C ILE A 337 -4.81 0.56 3.22
N LYS A 338 -3.51 0.66 3.52
CA LYS A 338 -3.01 0.98 4.85
C LYS A 338 -2.52 2.42 4.96
N VAL A 339 -2.37 2.90 6.18
CA VAL A 339 -1.69 4.17 6.47
C VAL A 339 -0.18 3.93 6.47
N TRP A 340 0.57 4.75 5.74
CA TRP A 340 2.03 4.70 5.69
C TRP A 340 2.66 5.17 7.01
N ALA A 341 2.73 4.25 7.98
CA ALA A 341 3.17 4.53 9.34
C ALA A 341 4.59 5.11 9.42
N GLN A 342 5.57 4.56 8.68
CA GLN A 342 6.95 5.08 8.70
C GLN A 342 7.04 6.53 8.21
N ARG A 343 6.08 7.01 7.41
CA ARG A 343 6.05 8.42 7.00
C ARG A 343 5.24 9.29 7.96
N TYR A 344 4.04 8.86 8.33
CA TYR A 344 3.07 9.71 9.03
C TYR A 344 3.16 9.61 10.56
N LEU A 345 3.62 8.49 11.10
CA LEU A 345 3.67 8.21 12.54
C LEU A 345 5.09 8.17 13.11
N ARG A 346 6.14 8.35 12.29
CA ARG A 346 7.55 8.23 12.73
C ARG A 346 7.99 9.15 13.87
N TRP A 347 7.28 10.24 14.10
CA TRP A 347 7.56 11.19 15.17
C TRP A 347 6.78 10.88 16.45
N ILE A 348 5.89 9.90 16.40
CA ILE A 348 5.14 9.40 17.54
C ILE A 348 5.96 8.26 18.14
N PRO A 349 6.45 8.37 19.38
CA PRO A 349 7.16 7.29 20.03
C PRO A 349 6.29 6.04 20.09
N GLU A 350 6.85 4.89 19.75
CA GLU A 350 6.16 3.63 20.00
C GLU A 350 5.90 3.52 21.50
N ALA A 351 4.63 3.35 21.87
CA ALA A 351 4.27 3.08 23.24
C ALA A 351 4.96 1.78 23.67
N GLN A 352 5.98 1.89 24.52
CA GLN A 352 6.60 0.73 25.13
C GLN A 352 5.57 0.11 26.06
N LEU A 353 4.87 -0.93 25.63
CA LEU A 353 4.02 -1.71 26.51
C LEU A 353 4.93 -2.73 27.22
N PRO A 354 5.19 -2.61 28.52
CA PRO A 354 6.02 -3.58 29.22
C PRO A 354 5.36 -4.96 29.12
N GLY A 355 6.03 -5.90 28.43
CA GLY A 355 5.50 -7.25 28.19
C GLY A 355 4.49 -7.37 27.03
N GLY A 356 4.30 -6.34 26.21
CA GLY A 356 3.39 -6.33 25.07
C GLY A 356 4.00 -5.60 23.87
N GLY A 357 3.87 -6.14 22.67
CA GLY A 357 4.50 -5.60 21.46
C GLY A 357 4.78 -6.73 20.48
N ALA A 358 5.24 -6.41 19.27
CA ALA A 358 5.43 -7.41 18.22
C ALA A 358 6.28 -8.60 18.66
N VAL A 359 7.32 -8.36 19.48
CA VAL A 359 8.17 -9.40 20.07
C VAL A 359 7.39 -10.28 21.05
N ALA A 360 6.66 -9.69 22.01
CA ALA A 360 5.87 -10.45 22.97
C ALA A 360 4.72 -11.21 22.29
N THR A 361 4.09 -10.62 21.27
CA THR A 361 3.10 -11.29 20.43
C THR A 361 3.71 -12.45 19.67
N ALA A 362 4.88 -12.27 19.07
CA ALA A 362 5.60 -13.35 18.38
C ALA A 362 6.00 -14.47 19.35
N THR A 363 6.52 -14.15 20.53
CA THR A 363 6.82 -15.13 21.58
C THR A 363 5.56 -15.89 22.02
N ASN A 364 4.44 -15.19 22.21
CA ASN A 364 3.17 -15.83 22.55
C ASN A 364 2.66 -16.74 21.43
N VAL A 365 2.80 -16.32 20.16
CA VAL A 365 2.44 -17.15 18.99
C VAL A 365 3.32 -18.40 18.92
N LEU A 366 4.63 -18.27 19.15
CA LEU A 366 5.56 -19.41 19.19
C LEU A 366 5.20 -20.39 20.31
N ASN A 367 4.95 -19.89 21.52
CA ASN A 367 4.50 -20.72 22.64
C ASN A 367 3.18 -21.44 22.32
N LEU A 368 2.21 -20.73 21.71
CA LEU A 368 0.95 -21.32 21.30
C LEU A 368 1.13 -22.41 20.23
N MET A 369 2.06 -22.22 19.29
CA MET A 369 2.39 -23.24 18.30
C MET A 369 2.99 -24.49 18.93
N GLU A 370 3.89 -24.33 19.91
CA GLU A 370 4.44 -25.46 20.67
C GLU A 370 3.35 -26.21 21.44
N ASP A 371 2.43 -25.50 22.08
CA ASP A 371 1.30 -26.08 22.79
C ASP A 371 0.37 -26.87 21.86
N VAL A 372 0.05 -26.32 20.70
CA VAL A 372 -0.77 -27.00 19.67
C VAL A 372 -0.07 -28.28 19.18
N GLN A 373 1.23 -28.23 18.92
CA GLN A 373 2.00 -29.41 18.54
C GLN A 373 2.04 -30.47 19.64
N GLY A 374 2.19 -30.03 20.90
CA GLY A 374 2.15 -30.92 22.07
C GLY A 374 0.80 -31.60 22.25
N LEU A 375 -0.29 -30.85 22.07
CA LEU A 375 -1.65 -31.39 22.12
C LEU A 375 -1.92 -32.36 20.98
N GLN A 376 -1.46 -32.06 19.77
CA GLN A 376 -1.59 -32.97 18.63
C GLN A 376 -0.90 -34.32 18.91
N LYS A 377 0.32 -34.31 19.43
CA LYS A 377 1.03 -35.54 19.83
C LYS A 377 0.23 -36.36 20.85
N LYS A 378 -0.35 -35.70 21.86
CA LYS A 378 -1.18 -36.36 22.88
C LYS A 378 -2.45 -36.96 22.30
N ILE A 379 -3.08 -36.29 21.33
CA ILE A 379 -4.24 -36.82 20.60
C ILE A 379 -3.84 -38.06 19.80
N ASP A 380 -2.72 -38.00 19.07
CA ASP A 380 -2.23 -39.13 18.25
C ASP A 380 -1.80 -40.34 19.11
N GLU A 381 -1.30 -40.09 20.32
CA GLU A 381 -0.95 -41.13 21.29
C GLU A 381 -2.20 -41.77 21.91
N ARG A 382 -3.23 -40.97 22.21
CA ARG A 382 -4.54 -41.46 22.66
C ARG A 382 -5.26 -42.28 21.58
N HIS A 383 -5.21 -41.86 20.31
CA HIS A 383 -5.77 -42.64 19.20
C HIS A 383 -5.04 -43.98 19.04
N ARG A 384 -3.71 -44.00 19.11
CA ARG A 384 -2.94 -45.25 19.08
C ARG A 384 -3.24 -46.18 20.27
N GLN A 385 -3.47 -45.62 21.46
CA GLN A 385 -3.87 -46.41 22.64
C GLN A 385 -5.29 -46.98 22.50
N ALA A 386 -6.22 -46.21 21.94
CA ALA A 386 -7.58 -46.66 21.67
C ALA A 386 -7.62 -47.79 20.62
N GLU A 387 -6.80 -47.71 19.56
CA GLU A 387 -6.66 -48.78 18.57
C GLU A 387 -6.03 -50.06 19.14
N SER A 388 -5.19 -49.96 20.18
CA SER A 388 -4.57 -51.11 20.83
C SER A 388 -5.46 -51.80 21.90
N GLN A 389 -6.56 -51.17 22.30
CA GLN A 389 -7.49 -51.71 23.32
C GLN A 389 -8.76 -52.33 22.72
N ASP A 390 -8.98 -52.23 21.40
CA ASP A 390 -10.21 -52.69 20.74
C ASP A 390 -10.16 -54.15 20.23
N ASP A 391 -9.11 -54.91 20.57
CA ASP A 391 -8.97 -56.34 20.24
C ASP A 391 -9.47 -57.29 21.35
N THR A 392 -10.19 -56.78 22.37
CA THR A 392 -10.89 -57.67 23.32
C THR A 392 -12.20 -57.06 23.79
N GLU A 393 -13.29 -57.70 23.35
CA GLU A 393 -14.72 -57.50 23.69
C GLU A 393 -15.52 -56.49 22.87
N ALA A 394 -16.03 -56.98 21.73
CA ALA A 394 -17.21 -56.41 21.08
C ALA A 394 -18.49 -56.69 21.90
N SER A 395 -19.22 -55.64 22.27
CA SER A 395 -20.68 -55.67 22.51
C SER A 395 -21.28 -54.28 22.23
N PRO A 396 -22.41 -54.18 21.49
CA PRO A 396 -22.84 -52.94 20.88
C PRO A 396 -23.77 -52.16 21.80
N PHE A 397 -23.33 -51.00 22.28
CA PHE A 397 -24.24 -49.98 22.79
C PHE A 397 -24.26 -48.78 21.86
N MET A 398 -25.39 -48.67 21.15
CA MET A 398 -25.81 -47.47 20.46
C MET A 398 -25.69 -46.26 21.39
N ARG A 399 -24.88 -45.28 21.01
CA ARG A 399 -25.13 -43.88 21.34
C ARG A 399 -25.06 -43.07 20.06
N ASN A 400 -26.20 -42.44 19.78
CA ASN A 400 -26.45 -41.54 18.67
C ASN A 400 -25.27 -40.60 18.41
N PRO A 401 -24.77 -40.48 17.16
CA PRO A 401 -24.02 -39.29 16.79
C PRO A 401 -25.05 -38.16 16.71
N ALA A 402 -25.11 -37.35 17.77
CA ALA A 402 -25.70 -36.03 17.66
C ALA A 402 -24.93 -35.31 16.55
N ARG A 403 -25.57 -35.19 15.38
CA ARG A 403 -25.19 -34.24 14.34
C ARG A 403 -25.17 -32.86 14.99
N LEU A 404 -24.00 -32.39 15.41
CA LEU A 404 -23.77 -30.99 15.67
C LEU A 404 -23.13 -30.40 14.43
N SER A 405 -24.03 -29.91 13.58
CA SER A 405 -23.87 -28.94 12.51
C SER A 405 -22.54 -28.16 12.55
N SER A 406 -21.67 -28.44 11.58
CA SER A 406 -20.51 -27.65 11.23
C SER A 406 -20.93 -26.41 10.44
N LEU A 407 -21.60 -25.46 11.08
CA LEU A 407 -21.89 -24.13 10.52
C LEU A 407 -22.15 -23.18 11.69
N PHE A 408 -21.18 -22.35 12.07
CA PHE A 408 -21.35 -20.92 12.44
C PHE A 408 -19.99 -20.31 12.87
N PRO A 409 -19.54 -19.18 12.28
CA PRO A 409 -18.19 -18.67 12.46
C PRO A 409 -18.17 -17.42 13.36
N PHE A 410 -18.41 -17.52 14.68
CA PHE A 410 -18.16 -16.37 15.59
C PHE A 410 -17.77 -16.74 17.03
N ALA A 411 -17.20 -17.92 17.27
CA ALA A 411 -16.83 -18.35 18.63
C ALA A 411 -15.33 -18.23 18.93
N LEU A 412 -14.71 -17.04 18.79
CA LEU A 412 -13.42 -16.73 19.44
C LEU A 412 -13.22 -15.21 19.67
N LEU A 413 -14.18 -14.55 20.32
CA LEU A 413 -13.91 -13.28 21.00
C LEU A 413 -14.52 -13.30 22.41
N GLN A 414 -14.09 -14.25 23.24
CA GLN A 414 -14.15 -14.02 24.69
C GLN A 414 -12.97 -13.11 25.07
N ARG A 415 -13.22 -11.79 25.04
CA ARG A 415 -12.43 -10.83 25.83
C ARG A 415 -12.72 -11.10 27.30
N HIS A 416 -11.95 -11.97 27.92
CA HIS A 416 -11.83 -11.94 29.37
C HIS A 416 -10.95 -10.73 29.73
N SER A 417 -11.61 -9.65 30.12
CA SER A 417 -10.99 -8.58 30.90
C SER A 417 -10.57 -9.18 32.25
N LEU A 418 -9.29 -9.52 32.36
CA LEU A 418 -8.67 -9.78 33.65
C LEU A 418 -8.15 -8.45 34.16
N LYS A 419 -8.75 -7.94 35.24
CA LYS A 419 -8.13 -6.91 36.07
C LYS A 419 -6.74 -7.43 36.49
N PRO A 420 -5.66 -6.69 36.26
CA PRO A 420 -4.37 -7.09 36.82
C PRO A 420 -4.47 -7.04 38.35
N VAL A 421 -4.16 -8.17 38.98
CA VAL A 421 -3.86 -8.22 40.41
C VAL A 421 -2.46 -7.64 40.56
N LEU A 422 -2.38 -6.40 41.06
CA LEU A 422 -1.12 -5.75 41.40
C LEU A 422 -0.46 -6.53 42.56
N PRO A 423 0.80 -6.97 42.44
CA PRO A 423 1.58 -7.41 43.59
C PRO A 423 1.94 -6.18 44.44
N THR A 424 1.24 -5.97 45.56
CA THR A 424 1.51 -4.90 46.54
C THR A 424 2.67 -5.26 47.48
N SER A 425 3.84 -5.62 46.94
CA SER A 425 4.98 -5.94 47.82
C SER A 425 6.37 -5.78 47.20
N VAL A 426 6.70 -4.62 46.60
CA VAL A 426 8.12 -4.18 46.50
C VAL A 426 8.28 -2.65 46.49
N TRP A 427 7.44 -1.90 47.20
CA TRP A 427 7.55 -0.43 47.29
C TRP A 427 7.28 0.07 48.71
N LYS A 428 7.90 -0.58 49.71
CA LYS A 428 7.84 -0.13 51.11
C LYS A 428 9.14 0.43 51.67
N ASP A 429 10.21 0.44 50.89
CA ASP A 429 11.52 0.97 51.31
C ASP A 429 11.98 2.05 50.33
N LEU A 430 11.33 3.21 50.35
CA LEU A 430 11.86 4.54 50.00
C LEU A 430 10.72 5.58 50.17
N GLU A 431 10.62 6.11 51.39
CA GLU A 431 10.15 7.44 51.78
C GLU A 431 8.90 8.08 51.10
N GLY A 432 7.81 8.19 51.89
CA GLY A 432 7.09 9.47 52.08
C GLY A 432 6.06 9.95 51.05
N GLU A 433 5.02 9.17 50.76
CA GLU A 433 3.95 9.49 49.79
C GLU A 433 2.83 10.43 50.31
N GLU A 434 3.15 11.48 51.09
CA GLU A 434 2.12 12.46 51.55
C GLU A 434 2.37 13.93 51.15
N ASP A 435 3.46 14.26 50.45
CA ASP A 435 3.81 15.68 50.19
C ASP A 435 3.90 16.10 48.71
N LEU A 436 3.54 15.23 47.77
CA LEU A 436 3.59 15.53 46.32
C LEU A 436 2.23 15.90 45.70
N ALA A 437 1.11 15.75 46.44
CA ALA A 437 -0.23 16.11 45.99
C ALA A 437 -0.67 17.53 46.39
N ARG A 438 0.27 18.39 46.83
CA ARG A 438 0.00 19.78 47.28
C ARG A 438 0.70 20.88 46.50
N ARG A 439 1.25 20.59 45.31
CA ARG A 439 1.80 21.61 44.42
C ARG A 439 1.25 21.46 43.01
N ASP A 440 0.00 21.88 42.85
CA ASP A 440 -0.45 22.57 41.64
C ASP A 440 -1.25 23.80 42.10
N ASP A 441 -1.20 24.86 41.29
CA ASP A 441 -1.82 26.18 41.44
C ASP A 441 -0.91 27.31 42.01
N GLU A 442 0.13 27.69 41.26
CA GLU A 442 0.53 29.12 41.20
C GLU A 442 0.21 29.70 39.82
N TYR A 443 -0.87 30.47 39.83
CA TYR A 443 -1.37 31.38 38.82
C TYR A 443 -0.32 32.47 38.51
N VAL A 444 0.15 32.58 37.27
CA VAL A 444 0.95 33.73 36.83
C VAL A 444 -0.02 34.81 36.34
N ASP A 445 -0.25 35.80 37.20
CA ASP A 445 -0.92 37.05 36.89
C ASP A 445 -0.02 37.89 35.97
N LEU A 446 -0.51 38.21 34.77
CA LEU A 446 0.05 39.24 33.89
C LEU A 446 -0.92 40.43 33.85
N GLY A 447 -1.02 41.11 35.00
CA GLY A 447 -1.50 42.48 35.11
C GLY A 447 -0.35 43.46 34.85
N GLY A 448 -0.57 44.42 33.96
CA GLY A 448 0.45 45.34 33.48
C GLY A 448 0.76 46.54 34.38
N ASP A 449 1.73 47.31 33.90
CA ASP A 449 1.86 48.77 34.03
C ASP A 449 2.36 49.32 32.69
#